data_AF-A0A820PLP4-F1
#
_entry.id   AF-A0A820PLP4-F1
#
_cell.length_a   1.000
_cell.length_b   1.000
_cell.length_c   1.000
_cell.angle_alpha   90.00
_cell.angle_beta   90.00
_cell.angle_gamma   90.00
#
_symmetry.space_group_name_H-M   'P 1'
#
loop_
_entity.id
_entity.type
_entity.pdbx_description
1 polymer ?
#
loop_
_entity_poly.entity_id
_entity_poly.type
_entity_poly.pdbx_seq_one_letter_code
_entity_poly.pdbx_strand_id
1 'polypeptide(L)'
;NDIIFPSNVCINGTILISGGFGGLGLTMSRWMIEKRGVKRIALMSRRTLVELEQPSNPQYDDWLRLKRTVTEYNAHVDVVQADVTNFQQVHDLIVRLNQSSYPVRGIIHSAVIADDRTLSNLTQEHITRVLAPKARGAWILHQVTQLTHTPLHFFIMFSSIRNHPLA
;
A
#
# COMPACT_ATOMS: atom_id res chain seq x y z
N ASN A 1 8.10 18.42 4.05
CA ASN A 1 6.68 18.01 4.11
C ASN A 1 6.57 16.77 4.96
N ASP A 2 6.55 16.97 6.27
CA ASP A 2 6.41 15.87 7.22
C ASP A 2 4.99 15.35 7.18
N ILE A 3 4.83 14.09 6.76
CA ILE A 3 3.60 13.36 7.03
C ILE A 3 3.52 13.26 8.56
N ILE A 4 2.56 13.96 9.17
CA ILE A 4 2.31 13.94 10.61
C ILE A 4 1.83 12.53 10.97
N PHE A 5 2.77 11.65 11.30
CA PHE A 5 2.49 10.42 12.01
C PHE A 5 2.40 10.75 13.50
N PRO A 6 1.42 10.19 14.23
CA PRO A 6 1.38 10.36 15.69
C PRO A 6 2.73 9.92 16.26
N SER A 7 3.34 10.77 17.07
CA SER A 7 4.74 10.63 17.51
C SER A 7 5.03 9.34 18.29
N ASN A 8 4.00 8.59 18.71
CA ASN A 8 4.12 7.40 19.55
C ASN A 8 3.25 6.21 19.07
N VAL A 9 3.19 5.91 17.76
CA VAL A 9 2.53 4.64 17.34
C VAL A 9 3.44 3.45 17.66
N CYS A 10 3.41 2.97 18.90
CA CYS A 10 3.90 1.63 19.23
C CYS A 10 2.90 0.62 18.66
N ILE A 11 3.07 0.29 17.38
CA ILE A 11 2.17 -0.64 16.69
C ILE A 11 2.60 -2.05 17.06
N ASN A 12 2.02 -2.62 18.10
CA ASN A 12 2.03 -4.07 18.24
C ASN A 12 1.01 -4.67 17.25
N GLY A 13 1.37 -4.67 15.96
CA GLY A 13 0.50 -5.10 14.87
C GLY A 13 1.10 -4.88 13.49
N THR A 14 0.33 -5.25 12.47
CA THR A 14 0.74 -5.20 11.07
C THR A 14 0.23 -3.92 10.40
N ILE A 15 1.10 -3.28 9.60
CA ILE A 15 0.69 -2.24 8.65
C ILE A 15 0.43 -2.88 7.29
N LEU A 16 -0.79 -2.77 6.79
CA LEU A 16 -1.15 -3.20 5.45
C LEU A 16 -0.94 -2.06 4.45
N ILE A 17 -0.11 -2.29 3.43
CA ILE A 17 0.18 -1.33 2.36
C ILE A 17 -0.33 -1.89 1.04
N SER A 18 -1.39 -1.28 0.50
CA SER A 18 -1.89 -1.62 -0.84
C SER A 18 -1.15 -0.84 -1.92
N GLY A 19 -0.91 -1.49 -3.06
CA GLY A 19 0.05 -0.98 -4.05
C GLY A 19 1.50 -1.08 -3.55
N GLY A 20 1.78 -2.07 -2.69
CA GLY A 20 3.04 -2.18 -1.94
C GLY A 20 4.29 -2.29 -2.82
N PHE A 21 4.16 -2.74 -4.07
CA PHE A 21 5.25 -2.83 -5.04
C PHE A 21 5.45 -1.57 -5.89
N GLY A 22 4.64 -0.52 -5.68
CA GLY A 22 4.93 0.79 -6.25
C GLY A 22 6.12 1.43 -5.53
N GLY A 23 6.84 2.33 -6.20
CA GLY A 23 7.98 3.03 -5.60
C GLY A 23 7.62 3.74 -4.28
N LEU A 24 6.39 4.28 -4.19
CA LEU A 24 5.88 4.88 -2.96
C LEU A 24 5.59 3.86 -1.86
N GLY A 25 5.04 2.69 -2.19
CA GLY A 25 4.77 1.62 -1.23
C GLY A 25 6.07 1.09 -0.61
N LEU A 26 7.08 0.82 -1.45
CA LEU A 26 8.41 0.37 -1.00
C LEU A 26 9.13 1.45 -0.18
N THR A 27 9.11 2.70 -0.64
CA THR A 27 9.72 3.82 0.08
C THR A 27 9.05 4.05 1.43
N MET A 28 7.72 4.01 1.49
CA MET A 28 6.98 4.17 2.73
C MET A 28 7.27 3.03 3.71
N SER A 29 7.34 1.79 3.21
CA SER A 29 7.68 0.62 4.03
C SER A 29 9.04 0.78 4.70
N ARG A 30 10.04 1.20 3.91
CA ARG A 30 11.39 1.46 4.39
C ARG A 30 11.40 2.58 5.44
N TRP A 31 10.78 3.72 5.13
CA TRP A 31 10.71 4.84 6.07
C TRP A 31 10.01 4.47 7.38
N MET A 32 8.95 3.67 7.33
CA MET A 32 8.25 3.19 8.52
C MET A 32 9.11 2.30 9.41
N ILE A 33 9.87 1.39 8.80
CA ILE A 33 10.80 0.53 9.54
C ILE A 33 11.92 1.39 10.15
N GLU A 34 12.60 2.20 9.33
CA GLU A 34 13.78 2.97 9.73
C GLU A 34 13.50 4.10 10.72
N LYS A 35 12.40 4.84 10.50
CA LYS A 35 12.13 6.09 11.23
C LYS A 35 11.02 5.96 12.25
N ARG A 36 10.14 4.96 12.11
CA ARG A 36 9.00 4.74 13.02
C ARG A 36 9.09 3.42 13.79
N GLY A 37 10.10 2.60 13.55
CA GLY A 37 10.33 1.36 14.29
C GLY A 37 9.30 0.26 14.02
N VAL A 38 8.56 0.36 12.91
CA VAL A 38 7.56 -0.64 12.53
C VAL A 38 8.24 -1.99 12.30
N LYS A 39 7.68 -3.04 12.91
CA LYS A 39 8.25 -4.40 12.83
C LYS A 39 7.54 -5.34 11.87
N ARG A 40 6.30 -5.04 11.47
CA ARG A 40 5.49 -5.89 10.60
C ARG A 40 4.74 -5.11 9.55
N ILE A 41 4.99 -5.45 8.28
CA ILE A 41 4.35 -4.84 7.13
C ILE A 41 3.82 -5.95 6.22
N ALA A 42 2.59 -5.80 5.73
CA ALA A 42 2.03 -6.63 4.67
C ALA A 42 1.96 -5.79 3.38
N LEU A 43 2.72 -6.16 2.36
CA LEU A 43 2.71 -5.55 1.03
C LEU A 43 1.69 -6.26 0.14
N MET A 44 0.57 -5.59 -0.12
CA MET A 44 -0.44 -6.07 -1.04
C MET A 44 -0.23 -5.48 -2.45
N SER A 45 -0.15 -6.35 -3.45
CA SER A 45 0.03 -5.97 -4.85
C SER A 45 -0.63 -6.98 -5.79
N ARG A 46 -1.05 -6.54 -6.98
CA ARG A 46 -1.49 -7.46 -8.05
C ARG A 46 -0.31 -8.20 -8.69
N ARG A 47 0.84 -7.52 -8.76
CA ARG A 47 2.10 -8.06 -9.25
C ARG A 47 2.66 -9.09 -8.24
N THR A 48 3.23 -10.16 -8.75
CA THR A 48 3.86 -11.24 -7.99
C THR A 48 5.24 -10.86 -7.49
N LEU A 49 5.72 -11.54 -6.45
CA LEU A 49 7.11 -11.39 -5.98
C LEU A 49 8.11 -11.74 -7.09
N VAL A 50 7.81 -12.78 -7.89
CA VAL A 50 8.63 -13.19 -9.02
C VAL A 50 8.83 -12.03 -10.01
N GLU A 51 7.77 -11.28 -10.33
CA GLU A 51 7.88 -10.08 -11.18
C GLU A 51 8.70 -8.97 -10.53
N LEU A 52 8.59 -8.77 -9.21
CA LEU A 52 9.35 -7.75 -8.48
C LEU A 52 10.86 -8.08 -8.40
N GLU A 53 11.20 -9.37 -8.31
CA GLU A 53 12.58 -9.84 -8.20
C GLU A 53 13.31 -9.98 -9.54
N GLN A 54 12.64 -9.65 -10.65
CA GLN A 54 13.32 -9.51 -11.94
C GLN A 54 14.22 -8.26 -11.92
N PRO A 55 15.51 -8.36 -12.27
CA PRO A 55 16.42 -7.20 -12.35
C PRO A 55 15.96 -6.12 -13.33
N SER A 56 15.15 -6.48 -14.33
CA SER A 56 14.56 -5.54 -15.29
C SER A 56 13.38 -4.75 -14.72
N ASN A 57 12.87 -5.11 -13.55
CA ASN A 57 11.76 -4.40 -12.92
C ASN A 57 12.23 -3.01 -12.44
N PRO A 58 11.53 -1.91 -12.79
CA PRO A 58 11.95 -0.57 -12.38
C PRO A 58 11.96 -0.35 -10.86
N GLN A 59 11.30 -1.23 -10.07
CA GLN A 59 11.30 -1.19 -8.61
C GLN A 59 12.28 -2.18 -7.97
N TYR A 60 13.10 -2.88 -8.75
CA TYR A 60 14.04 -3.89 -8.25
C TYR A 60 15.01 -3.32 -7.20
N ASP A 61 15.63 -2.18 -7.49
CA ASP A 61 16.58 -1.55 -6.57
C ASP A 61 15.92 -1.10 -5.26
N ASP A 62 14.70 -0.55 -5.33
CA ASP A 62 13.94 -0.16 -4.14
C ASP A 62 13.51 -1.38 -3.32
N TRP A 63 13.19 -2.50 -3.97
CA TRP A 63 12.94 -3.78 -3.31
C TRP A 63 14.18 -4.29 -2.59
N LEU A 64 15.35 -4.27 -3.22
CA LEU A 64 16.61 -4.66 -2.58
C LEU A 64 16.95 -3.78 -1.38
N ARG A 65 16.71 -2.47 -1.48
CA ARG A 65 16.86 -1.54 -0.35
C ARG A 65 15.92 -1.89 0.79
N LEU A 66 14.65 -2.18 0.50
CA LEU A 66 13.70 -2.63 1.52
C LEU A 66 14.15 -3.93 2.18
N LYS A 67 14.60 -4.94 1.42
CA LYS A 67 15.12 -6.20 1.99
C LYS A 67 16.27 -5.96 2.95
N ARG A 68 17.20 -5.06 2.60
CA ARG A 68 18.31 -4.67 3.49
C ARG A 68 17.79 -4.03 4.78
N THR A 69 16.89 -3.05 4.67
CA THR A 69 16.26 -2.40 5.83
C THR A 69 15.55 -3.42 6.74
N VAL A 70 14.85 -4.40 6.16
CA VAL A 70 14.16 -5.46 6.92
C VAL A 70 15.14 -6.24 7.79
N THR A 71 16.27 -6.65 7.22
CA THR A 71 17.34 -7.34 7.95
C THR A 71 17.98 -6.45 9.01
N GLU A 72 18.37 -5.22 8.66
CA GLU A 72 19.07 -4.29 9.57
C GLU A 72 18.25 -3.93 10.81
N TYR A 73 16.92 -3.82 10.67
CA TYR A 73 16.03 -3.41 11.76
C TYR A 73 15.27 -4.57 12.39
N ASN A 74 15.58 -5.82 12.04
CA ASN A 74 14.86 -7.02 12.51
C ASN A 74 13.34 -6.88 12.35
N ALA A 75 12.91 -6.44 11.17
CA ALA A 75 11.51 -6.30 10.80
C ALA A 75 11.07 -7.52 9.96
N HIS A 76 9.78 -7.60 9.67
CA HIS A 76 9.17 -8.65 8.85
C HIS A 76 8.28 -7.98 7.79
N VAL A 77 8.47 -8.37 6.54
CA VAL A 77 7.67 -7.90 5.40
C VAL A 77 7.07 -9.12 4.71
N ASP A 78 5.75 -9.25 4.80
CA ASP A 78 5.00 -10.28 4.10
C ASP A 78 4.50 -9.71 2.78
N VAL A 79 4.73 -10.45 1.69
CA VAL A 79 4.22 -10.11 0.38
C VAL A 79 2.93 -10.89 0.12
N VAL A 80 1.88 -10.17 -0.27
CA VAL A 80 0.58 -10.76 -0.60
C VAL A 80 0.17 -10.34 -1.99
N GLN A 81 -0.05 -11.33 -2.85
CA GLN A 81 -0.68 -11.09 -4.14
C GLN A 81 -2.19 -10.97 -3.95
N ALA A 82 -2.75 -9.78 -4.17
CA ALA A 82 -4.19 -9.53 -4.16
C ALA A 82 -4.53 -8.23 -4.91
N ASP A 83 -5.75 -8.17 -5.44
CA ASP A 83 -6.34 -6.97 -6.03
C ASP A 83 -7.17 -6.21 -4.98
N VAL A 84 -6.78 -4.97 -4.68
CA VAL A 84 -7.49 -4.09 -3.74
C VAL A 84 -8.92 -3.78 -4.18
N THR A 85 -9.24 -3.95 -5.47
CA THR A 85 -10.58 -3.75 -6.03
C THR A 85 -11.47 -5.00 -5.94
N ASN A 86 -10.91 -6.13 -5.50
CA ASN A 86 -11.64 -7.37 -5.25
C ASN A 86 -11.98 -7.48 -3.76
N PHE A 87 -13.28 -7.39 -3.44
CA PHE A 87 -13.76 -7.43 -2.07
C PHE A 87 -13.34 -8.71 -1.32
N GLN A 88 -13.52 -9.88 -1.94
CA GLN A 88 -13.26 -11.16 -1.30
C GLN A 88 -11.78 -11.32 -0.97
N GLN A 89 -10.88 -10.96 -1.90
CA GLN A 89 -9.44 -11.06 -1.67
C GLN A 89 -8.97 -10.13 -0.54
N VAL A 90 -9.51 -8.91 -0.47
CA VAL A 90 -9.20 -7.97 0.63
C VAL A 90 -9.77 -8.45 1.96
N HIS A 91 -11.00 -8.96 1.95
CA HIS A 91 -11.65 -9.55 3.11
C HIS A 91 -10.83 -10.70 3.70
N ASP A 92 -10.48 -11.69 2.88
CA ASP A 92 -9.76 -12.88 3.34
C ASP A 92 -8.35 -12.54 3.82
N LEU A 93 -7.69 -11.56 3.19
CA LEU A 93 -6.43 -11.03 3.66
C LEU A 93 -6.56 -10.40 5.05
N ILE A 94 -7.50 -9.49 5.25
CA ILE A 94 -7.65 -8.78 6.54
C ILE A 94 -8.05 -9.75 7.64
N VAL A 95 -8.98 -10.69 7.38
CA VAL A 95 -9.35 -11.74 8.33
C VAL A 95 -8.13 -12.58 8.72
N ARG A 96 -7.35 -13.05 7.75
CA ARG A 96 -6.14 -13.84 8.01
C ARG A 96 -5.12 -13.07 8.84
N LEU A 97 -4.87 -11.79 8.52
CA LEU A 97 -3.93 -10.95 9.27
C LEU A 97 -4.41 -10.71 10.71
N ASN A 98 -5.71 -10.47 10.90
CA ASN A 98 -6.31 -10.24 12.21
C ASN A 98 -6.31 -11.47 13.12
N GLN A 99 -6.27 -12.68 12.56
CA GLN A 99 -6.14 -13.93 13.31
C GLN A 99 -4.69 -14.21 13.78
N SER A 100 -3.70 -13.51 13.25
CA SER A 100 -2.32 -13.65 13.70
C SER A 100 -2.09 -12.98 15.06
N SER A 101 -0.94 -13.24 15.70
CA SER A 101 -0.52 -12.53 16.92
C SER A 101 -0.35 -11.01 16.71
N TYR A 102 -0.37 -10.53 15.46
CA TYR A 102 -0.11 -9.15 15.07
C TYR A 102 -1.20 -8.65 14.11
N PRO A 103 -2.40 -8.32 14.61
CA PRO A 103 -3.53 -7.90 13.79
C PRO A 103 -3.24 -6.62 13.02
N VAL A 104 -4.08 -6.31 12.03
CA VAL A 104 -3.93 -5.07 11.25
C VAL A 104 -4.24 -3.87 12.14
N ARG A 105 -3.30 -2.92 12.21
CA ARG A 105 -3.41 -1.69 13.02
C ARG A 105 -3.26 -0.42 12.21
N GLY A 106 -2.83 -0.53 10.96
CA GLY A 106 -2.69 0.61 10.08
C GLY A 106 -2.87 0.19 8.63
N ILE A 107 -3.50 1.07 7.85
CA ILE A 107 -3.62 0.90 6.40
C ILE A 107 -2.98 2.08 5.70
N ILE A 108 -2.21 1.79 4.66
CA ILE A 108 -1.75 2.77 3.68
C ILE A 108 -2.28 2.36 2.31
N HIS A 109 -3.07 3.24 1.73
CA HIS A 109 -3.54 3.08 0.37
C HIS A 109 -2.65 3.85 -0.60
N SER A 110 -1.69 3.13 -1.19
CA SER A 110 -0.76 3.64 -2.21
C SER A 110 -1.00 3.03 -3.60
N ALA A 111 -2.08 2.26 -3.78
CA ALA A 111 -2.43 1.71 -5.08
C ALA A 111 -2.88 2.83 -6.03
N VAL A 112 -1.98 3.23 -6.91
CA VAL A 112 -2.23 4.21 -7.97
C VAL A 112 -1.89 3.57 -9.30
N ILE A 113 -2.85 3.61 -10.22
CA ILE A 113 -2.55 3.43 -11.64
C ILE A 113 -2.24 4.84 -12.17
N ALA A 114 -1.01 5.07 -12.61
CA ALA A 114 -0.70 6.24 -13.44
C ALA A 114 -1.06 5.89 -14.88
N ASP A 115 -1.96 6.66 -15.48
CA ASP A 115 -2.25 6.64 -16.93
C ASP A 115 -2.16 8.10 -17.38
N ASP A 116 -0.99 8.48 -17.88
CA ASP A 116 -0.69 9.85 -18.29
C ASP A 116 -1.19 10.05 -19.72
N ARG A 117 -2.39 10.62 -19.85
CA ARG A 117 -2.99 10.99 -21.14
C ARG A 117 -3.41 12.44 -21.16
N THR A 118 -3.27 13.05 -22.33
CA THR A 118 -3.78 14.41 -22.60
C THR A 118 -5.30 14.41 -22.59
N LEU A 119 -5.91 15.55 -22.21
CA LEU A 119 -7.37 15.69 -22.10
C LEU A 119 -8.09 15.26 -23.39
N SER A 120 -7.47 15.53 -24.54
CA SER A 120 -7.97 15.22 -25.88
C SER A 120 -8.11 13.72 -26.19
N ASN A 121 -7.47 12.84 -25.41
CA ASN A 121 -7.45 11.39 -25.62
C ASN A 121 -8.11 10.59 -24.47
N LEU A 122 -8.82 11.26 -23.56
CA LEU A 122 -9.56 10.62 -22.48
C LEU A 122 -10.89 10.06 -22.99
N THR A 123 -11.17 8.80 -22.67
CA THR A 123 -12.50 8.19 -22.85
C THR A 123 -13.10 7.89 -21.47
N GLN A 124 -14.41 7.66 -21.42
CA GLN A 124 -15.10 7.30 -20.18
C GLN A 124 -14.53 6.00 -19.55
N GLU A 125 -14.09 5.04 -20.37
CA GLU A 125 -13.41 3.83 -19.87
C GLU A 125 -12.08 4.17 -19.19
N HIS A 126 -11.32 5.14 -19.73
CA HIS A 126 -10.05 5.58 -19.13
C HIS A 126 -10.26 6.28 -17.79
N ILE A 127 -11.25 7.16 -17.68
CA ILE A 127 -11.59 7.83 -16.41
C ILE A 127 -12.00 6.80 -15.35
N THR A 128 -12.86 5.85 -15.73
CA THR A 128 -13.27 4.76 -14.83
C THR A 128 -12.09 3.91 -14.39
N ARG A 129 -11.18 3.57 -15.31
CA ARG A 129 -9.98 2.76 -15.03
C ARG A 129 -9.00 3.44 -14.08
N VAL A 130 -8.85 4.76 -14.12
CA VAL A 130 -7.89 5.51 -13.30
C VAL A 130 -8.48 5.86 -11.92
N LEU A 131 -9.78 6.17 -11.86
CA LEU A 131 -10.45 6.51 -10.61
C LEU A 131 -10.85 5.27 -9.79
N ALA A 132 -11.21 4.17 -10.45
CA ALA A 132 -11.69 2.97 -9.78
C ALA A 132 -10.70 2.40 -8.75
N PRO A 133 -9.39 2.24 -9.01
CA PRO A 133 -8.48 1.65 -8.03
C PRO A 133 -8.36 2.48 -6.75
N LYS A 134 -8.38 3.82 -6.89
CA LYS A 134 -8.29 4.75 -5.74
C LYS A 134 -9.60 4.79 -4.96
N ALA A 135 -10.72 5.05 -5.63
CA ALA A 135 -12.01 5.19 -4.95
C ALA A 135 -12.57 3.84 -4.50
N ARG A 136 -12.64 2.86 -5.41
CA ARG A 136 -13.16 1.51 -5.12
C ARG A 136 -12.25 0.75 -4.18
N GLY A 137 -10.92 0.86 -4.36
CA GLY A 137 -9.96 0.21 -3.47
C GLY A 137 -10.03 0.75 -2.05
N ALA A 138 -10.04 2.09 -1.89
CA ALA A 138 -10.22 2.71 -0.57
C ALA A 138 -11.58 2.33 0.05
N TRP A 139 -12.65 2.32 -0.75
CA TRP A 139 -13.98 1.94 -0.28
C TRP A 139 -14.05 0.49 0.21
N ILE A 140 -13.49 -0.46 -0.55
CA ILE A 140 -13.43 -1.87 -0.15
C ILE A 140 -12.61 -2.04 1.12
N LEU A 141 -11.42 -1.42 1.20
CA LEU A 141 -10.60 -1.45 2.42
C LEU A 141 -11.39 -0.92 3.62
N HIS A 142 -12.09 0.21 3.46
CA HIS A 142 -12.95 0.76 4.50
C HIS A 142 -14.05 -0.23 4.91
N GLN A 143 -14.86 -0.71 3.97
CA GLN A 143 -15.96 -1.64 4.25
C GLN A 143 -15.47 -2.92 4.96
N VAL A 144 -14.40 -3.54 4.47
CA VAL A 144 -13.84 -4.75 5.09
C VAL A 144 -13.36 -4.46 6.50
N THR A 145 -12.68 -3.33 6.74
CA THR A 145 -12.22 -2.99 8.10
C THR A 145 -13.37 -2.78 9.08
N GLN A 146 -14.50 -2.24 8.61
CA GLN A 146 -15.72 -2.10 9.41
C GLN A 146 -16.34 -3.47 9.71
N LEU A 147 -16.54 -4.31 8.68
CA LEU A 147 -17.14 -5.64 8.81
C LEU A 147 -16.34 -6.58 9.71
N THR A 148 -15.02 -6.46 9.68
CA THR A 148 -14.10 -7.28 10.48
C THR A 148 -13.76 -6.67 11.84
N HIS A 149 -14.34 -5.51 12.18
CA HIS A 149 -14.04 -4.74 13.39
C HIS A 149 -12.53 -4.53 13.61
N THR A 150 -11.80 -4.20 12.53
CA THR A 150 -10.35 -4.04 12.58
C THR A 150 -9.96 -2.78 13.38
N PRO A 151 -9.18 -2.89 14.47
CA PRO A 151 -8.88 -1.79 15.37
C PRO A 151 -7.72 -0.92 14.84
N LEU A 152 -7.99 -0.16 13.78
CA LEU A 152 -7.00 0.71 13.14
C LEU A 152 -6.66 1.93 14.00
N HIS A 153 -5.36 2.23 14.10
CA HIS A 153 -4.86 3.50 14.63
C HIS A 153 -4.81 4.59 13.55
N PHE A 154 -4.67 4.19 12.29
CA PHE A 154 -4.70 5.12 11.16
C PHE A 154 -5.13 4.44 9.85
N PHE A 155 -5.66 5.26 8.95
CA PHE A 155 -5.95 4.91 7.57
C PHE A 155 -5.45 6.07 6.70
N ILE A 156 -4.37 5.84 5.95
CA ILE A 156 -3.70 6.88 5.15
C ILE A 156 -3.99 6.63 3.67
N MET A 157 -4.43 7.68 2.97
CA MET A 157 -4.66 7.64 1.53
C MET A 157 -3.67 8.55 0.81
N PHE A 158 -2.99 7.99 -0.20
CA PHE A 158 -2.18 8.81 -1.09
C PHE A 158 -3.02 9.36 -2.24
N SER A 159 -3.19 10.68 -2.24
CA SER A 159 -3.72 11.42 -3.39
C SER A 159 -2.58 12.02 -4.22
N SER A 160 -2.91 12.66 -5.34
CA SER A 160 -1.94 13.38 -6.18
C SER A 160 -2.46 14.79 -6.43
N ILE A 161 -1.61 15.79 -6.26
CA ILE A 161 -1.84 17.16 -6.70
C ILE A 161 -1.14 17.28 -8.06
N ARG A 162 -1.74 16.75 -9.12
CA ARG A 162 -1.23 17.00 -10.46
C ARG A 162 -1.88 18.27 -10.98
N ASN A 163 -1.24 19.42 -10.74
CA ASN A 163 -1.55 20.64 -11.46
C ASN A 163 -0.94 20.53 -12.86
N HIS A 164 -1.77 20.65 -13.89
CA HIS A 164 -1.29 20.95 -15.23
C HIS A 164 -0.69 22.37 -15.17
N PRO A 165 0.57 22.62 -15.57
CA PRO A 165 1.00 23.99 -15.80
C PRO A 165 0.09 24.54 -16.90
N LEU A 166 -0.63 25.64 -16.62
CA LEU A 166 -1.27 26.42 -17.69
C LEU A 166 -0.15 26.81 -18.66
N ALA A 167 -0.39 26.52 -19.94
CA ALA A 167 0.50 26.86 -21.05
C ALA A 167 0.80 28.36 -21.10
#